data_AF-A0A7S7ALB1-F1
#
_entry.id   AF-A0A7S7ALB1-F1
#
_cell.length_a   1.000
_cell.length_b   1.000
_cell.length_c   1.000
_cell.angle_alpha   90.00
_cell.angle_beta   90.00
_cell.angle_gamma   90.00
#
_symmetry.space_group_name_H-M   'P 1'
#
loop_
_entity.id
_entity.type
_entity.pdbx_description
1 polymer ?
#
loop_
_entity_poly.entity_id
_entity_poly.type
_entity_poly.pdbx_seq_one_letter_code
_entity_poly.pdbx_strand_id
1 'polypeptide(L)'
;MILINDFDLTQPQKVIVLDHTLDDSTLLTEVLALCKTADPELIVAESKEADLVLRLLPEIHAYCGAIALKQPLCIDINFDLLTAHYATRSQADRCTIQIQLAKNHPDYTKLEAIFYMLDEHEDFDQAVELLKNSYFFYADVDNLD
;
A
#
# COMPACT_ATOMS: atom_id res chain seq x y z
N MET A 1 -2.09 -6.09 -9.37
CA MET A 1 -1.49 -5.05 -8.52
C MET A 1 -1.08 -3.90 -9.42
N ILE A 2 -1.08 -2.64 -8.94
CA ILE A 2 -0.66 -1.47 -9.72
C ILE A 2 0.45 -0.76 -8.97
N LEU A 3 1.54 -0.45 -9.68
CA LEU A 3 2.64 0.38 -9.20
C LEU A 3 2.62 1.72 -9.95
N ILE A 4 2.50 2.82 -9.23
CA ILE A 4 2.54 4.17 -9.77
C ILE A 4 3.90 4.75 -9.39
N ASN A 5 4.77 4.99 -10.38
CA ASN A 5 6.16 5.42 -10.13
C ASN A 5 6.35 6.93 -10.24
N ASP A 6 5.42 7.61 -10.87
CA ASP A 6 5.45 9.06 -11.03
C ASP A 6 4.00 9.51 -11.14
N PHE A 7 3.63 10.50 -10.33
CA PHE A 7 2.30 11.09 -10.41
C PHE A 7 2.17 12.04 -11.61
N ASP A 8 3.28 12.60 -12.12
CA ASP A 8 3.37 13.75 -13.04
C ASP A 8 3.50 13.40 -14.53
N LEU A 9 3.68 12.12 -14.91
CA LEU A 9 4.01 11.74 -16.30
C LEU A 9 3.10 10.72 -17.00
N THR A 10 3.11 10.83 -18.33
CA THR A 10 2.36 10.06 -19.36
C THR A 10 2.72 8.57 -19.47
N GLN A 11 3.55 8.02 -18.57
CA GLN A 11 3.71 6.57 -18.38
C GLN A 11 3.18 6.19 -17.00
N PRO A 12 1.86 5.97 -16.85
CA PRO A 12 1.18 6.49 -15.67
C PRO A 12 1.08 5.46 -14.55
N GLN A 13 1.06 4.17 -14.89
CA GLN A 13 0.72 3.09 -13.98
C GLN A 13 1.30 1.80 -14.57
N LYS A 14 2.10 1.06 -13.80
CA LYS A 14 2.52 -0.30 -14.17
C LYS A 14 1.53 -1.28 -13.56
N VAL A 15 0.66 -1.84 -14.39
CA VAL A 15 -0.18 -2.97 -13.99
C VAL A 15 0.70 -4.22 -13.94
N ILE A 16 0.82 -4.79 -12.74
CA ILE A 16 1.54 -6.03 -12.47
C ILE A 16 0.50 -7.14 -12.36
N VAL A 17 0.66 -8.16 -13.21
CA VAL A 17 -0.11 -9.40 -13.13
C VAL A 17 0.79 -10.45 -12.50
N LEU A 18 0.50 -10.80 -11.25
CA LEU A 18 1.21 -11.86 -10.55
C LEU A 18 0.70 -13.23 -11.00
N ASP A 19 1.60 -14.19 -11.17
CA ASP A 19 1.21 -15.58 -11.44
C ASP A 19 0.76 -16.26 -10.15
N HIS A 20 -0.54 -16.23 -9.88
CA HIS A 20 -1.13 -16.81 -8.68
C HIS A 20 -1.05 -18.35 -8.60
N THR A 21 -0.50 -19.04 -9.62
CA THR A 21 -0.18 -20.47 -9.53
C THR A 21 1.11 -20.74 -8.76
N LEU A 22 1.94 -19.71 -8.58
CA LEU A 22 3.15 -19.76 -7.77
C LEU A 22 2.80 -19.79 -6.28
N ASP A 23 3.71 -20.37 -5.49
CA ASP A 23 3.58 -20.34 -4.04
C ASP A 23 3.82 -18.94 -3.48
N ASP A 24 3.30 -18.69 -2.28
CA ASP A 24 3.35 -17.38 -1.65
C ASP A 24 4.78 -16.89 -1.39
N SER A 25 5.76 -17.76 -1.13
CA SER A 25 7.16 -17.32 -0.92
C SER A 25 7.77 -16.78 -2.20
N THR A 26 7.47 -17.41 -3.33
CA THR A 26 7.89 -16.93 -4.65
C THR A 26 7.22 -15.60 -4.96
N LEU A 27 5.90 -15.48 -4.76
CA LEU A 27 5.15 -14.23 -4.97
C LEU A 27 5.67 -13.08 -4.09
N LEU A 28 5.96 -13.33 -2.81
CA LEU A 28 6.54 -12.33 -1.92
C LEU A 28 7.90 -11.83 -2.42
N THR A 29 8.73 -12.75 -2.92
CA THR A 29 10.05 -12.40 -3.47
C THR A 29 9.92 -11.53 -4.72
N GLU A 30 8.99 -11.86 -5.61
CA GLU A 30 8.70 -11.08 -6.82
C GLU A 30 8.19 -9.68 -6.48
N VAL A 31 7.19 -9.55 -5.60
CA VAL A 31 6.64 -8.26 -5.20
C VAL A 31 7.73 -7.37 -4.58
N LEU A 32 8.56 -7.92 -3.68
CA LEU A 32 9.66 -7.17 -3.07
C LEU A 32 10.68 -6.70 -4.12
N ALA A 33 11.05 -7.56 -5.07
CA ALA A 33 11.98 -7.21 -6.14
C ALA A 33 11.41 -6.12 -7.07
N LEU A 34 10.12 -6.19 -7.40
CA LEU A 34 9.42 -5.18 -8.18
C LEU A 34 9.41 -3.83 -7.48
N CYS A 35 9.06 -3.79 -6.19
CA CYS A 35 9.05 -2.54 -5.42
C CYS A 35 10.46 -1.92 -5.36
N LYS A 36 11.50 -2.72 -5.08
CA LYS A 36 12.89 -2.25 -5.07
C LYS A 36 13.38 -1.70 -6.39
N THR A 37 12.89 -2.26 -7.50
CA THR A 37 13.34 -1.87 -8.85
C THR A 37 12.58 -0.66 -9.36
N ALA A 38 11.29 -0.56 -9.02
CA ALA A 38 10.41 0.49 -9.53
C ALA A 38 10.37 1.73 -8.63
N ASP A 39 10.65 1.57 -7.33
CA ASP A 39 10.54 2.60 -6.29
C ASP A 39 9.23 3.41 -6.39
N PRO A 40 8.05 2.75 -6.34
CA PRO A 40 6.78 3.39 -6.66
C PRO A 40 6.34 4.43 -5.64
N GLU A 41 5.97 5.61 -6.11
CA GLU A 41 5.25 6.62 -5.34
C GLU A 41 3.96 6.08 -4.70
N LEU A 42 3.21 5.20 -5.39
CA LEU A 42 2.02 4.55 -4.84
C LEU A 42 1.88 3.09 -5.28
N ILE A 43 1.61 2.22 -4.31
CA ILE A 43 1.21 0.82 -4.53
C ILE A 43 -0.30 0.71 -4.34
N VAL A 44 -1.00 0.13 -5.32
CA VAL A 44 -2.42 -0.22 -5.22
C VAL A 44 -2.58 -1.72 -5.39
N ALA A 45 -3.23 -2.38 -4.44
CA ALA A 45 -3.43 -3.83 -4.49
C ALA A 45 -4.79 -4.22 -3.93
N GLU A 46 -5.31 -5.37 -4.38
CA GLU A 46 -6.58 -5.92 -3.91
C GLU A 46 -6.48 -7.38 -3.51
N SER A 47 -7.37 -7.82 -2.62
CA SER A 47 -7.55 -9.23 -2.26
C SER A 47 -6.22 -9.92 -1.88
N LYS A 48 -5.85 -11.01 -2.57
CA LYS A 48 -4.61 -11.76 -2.30
C LYS A 48 -3.35 -10.90 -2.44
N GLU A 49 -3.32 -9.95 -3.37
CA GLU A 49 -2.15 -9.09 -3.56
C GLU A 49 -1.99 -8.10 -2.42
N ALA A 50 -3.11 -7.60 -1.87
CA ALA A 50 -3.08 -6.76 -0.68
C ALA A 50 -2.49 -7.49 0.54
N ASP A 51 -2.75 -8.80 0.68
CA ASP A 51 -2.12 -9.61 1.72
C ASP A 51 -0.60 -9.72 1.54
N LEU A 52 -0.13 -9.90 0.30
CA LEU A 52 1.31 -9.94 0.00
C LEU A 52 1.98 -8.61 0.36
N VAL A 53 1.35 -7.48 0.02
CA VAL A 53 1.82 -6.14 0.36
C VAL A 53 1.85 -5.94 1.88
N LEU A 54 0.80 -6.37 2.61
CA LEU A 54 0.78 -6.31 4.07
C LEU A 54 1.88 -7.16 4.70
N ARG A 55 2.14 -8.37 4.18
CA ARG A 55 3.19 -9.26 4.70
C ARG A 55 4.60 -8.69 4.49
N LEU A 56 4.80 -7.92 3.42
CA LEU A 56 6.07 -7.30 3.06
C LEU A 56 6.24 -5.88 3.56
N LEU A 57 5.24 -5.32 4.24
CA LEU A 57 5.22 -3.92 4.63
C LEU A 57 6.53 -3.46 5.32
N PRO A 58 7.11 -4.25 6.27
CA PRO A 58 8.39 -3.89 6.89
C PRO A 58 9.54 -3.74 5.90
N GLU A 59 9.55 -4.49 4.80
CA GLU A 59 10.59 -4.51 3.78
C GLU A 59 10.36 -3.50 2.64
N ILE A 60 9.11 -3.28 2.23
CA ILE A 60 8.79 -2.41 1.09
C ILE A 60 8.61 -0.94 1.45
N HIS A 61 8.42 -0.59 2.73
CA HIS A 61 8.18 0.80 3.14
C HIS A 61 9.28 1.78 2.68
N ALA A 62 10.50 1.29 2.50
CA ALA A 62 11.66 2.11 2.10
C ALA A 62 11.71 2.35 0.59
N TYR A 63 10.82 1.71 -0.17
CA TYR A 63 10.77 1.72 -1.62
C TYR A 63 9.39 2.15 -2.12
N CYS A 64 8.60 2.85 -1.30
CA CYS A 64 7.33 3.42 -1.74
C CYS A 64 6.90 4.65 -0.94
N GLY A 65 6.18 5.56 -1.60
CA GLY A 65 5.62 6.75 -0.97
C GLY A 65 4.34 6.46 -0.17
N ALA A 66 3.36 5.83 -0.81
CA ALA A 66 2.05 5.48 -0.26
C ALA A 66 1.59 4.07 -0.67
N ILE A 67 0.61 3.54 0.07
CA ILE A 67 -0.02 2.24 -0.18
C ILE A 67 -1.54 2.37 -0.02
N ALA A 68 -2.31 1.88 -1.00
CA ALA A 68 -3.76 1.76 -0.94
C ALA A 68 -4.18 0.30 -1.17
N LEU A 69 -4.89 -0.27 -0.20
CA LEU A 69 -5.29 -1.68 -0.20
C LEU A 69 -6.80 -1.84 -0.20
N LYS A 70 -7.31 -2.63 -1.14
CA LYS A 70 -8.75 -2.94 -1.25
C LYS A 70 -9.04 -4.37 -0.83
N GLN A 71 -9.88 -4.52 0.18
CA GLN A 71 -10.41 -5.80 0.67
C GLN A 71 -9.33 -6.89 0.82
N PRO A 72 -8.25 -6.66 1.60
CA PRO A 72 -7.30 -7.72 1.91
C PRO A 72 -8.01 -8.93 2.53
N LEU A 73 -7.57 -10.15 2.19
CA LEU A 73 -8.14 -11.38 2.76
C LEU A 73 -7.61 -11.65 4.18
N CYS A 74 -6.55 -10.94 4.57
CA CYS A 74 -5.87 -11.05 5.87
C CYS A 74 -5.33 -12.45 6.19
N ILE A 75 -4.89 -13.18 5.17
CA ILE A 75 -4.32 -14.53 5.32
C ILE A 75 -2.84 -14.43 5.72
N ASP A 76 -2.46 -15.14 6.78
CA ASP A 76 -1.08 -15.24 7.28
C ASP A 76 -0.43 -13.88 7.62
N ILE A 77 -1.23 -12.89 8.03
CA ILE A 77 -0.75 -11.58 8.44
C ILE A 77 -0.25 -11.63 9.89
N ASN A 78 1.01 -11.22 10.09
CA ASN A 78 1.57 -11.02 11.43
C ASN A 78 1.30 -9.60 11.93
N PHE A 79 0.14 -9.41 12.58
CA PHE A 79 -0.27 -8.10 13.11
C PHE A 79 0.64 -7.55 14.20
N ASP A 80 1.27 -8.42 15.00
CA ASP A 80 2.21 -7.99 16.05
C ASP A 80 3.46 -7.34 15.42
N LEU A 81 3.97 -7.95 14.35
CA LEU A 81 5.10 -7.40 13.58
C LEU A 81 4.71 -6.07 12.92
N LEU A 82 3.53 -5.98 12.31
CA LEU A 82 3.06 -4.74 11.69
C LEU A 82 2.88 -3.62 12.71
N THR A 83 2.29 -3.93 13.87
CA THR A 83 2.11 -2.98 14.97
C THR A 83 3.47 -2.48 15.46
N ALA A 84 4.42 -3.39 15.72
CA ALA A 84 5.77 -3.01 16.15
C ALA A 84 6.50 -2.17 15.10
N HIS A 85 6.40 -2.54 13.82
CA HIS A 85 7.01 -1.80 12.73
C HIS A 85 6.44 -0.38 12.63
N TYR A 86 5.13 -0.23 12.69
CA TYR A 86 4.49 1.08 12.53
C TYR A 86 4.66 1.98 13.77
N ALA A 87 4.53 1.41 14.98
CA ALA A 87 4.61 2.15 16.24
C ALA A 87 6.01 2.71 16.54
N THR A 88 7.07 2.04 16.09
CA THR A 88 8.46 2.46 16.35
C THR A 88 8.95 3.59 15.43
N ARG A 89 8.17 3.98 14.42
CA ARG A 89 8.53 5.06 13.48
C ARG A 89 7.93 6.39 13.88
N SER A 90 8.68 7.46 13.58
CA SER A 90 8.16 8.83 13.65
C SER A 90 7.01 9.00 12.66
N GLN A 91 6.07 9.90 12.93
CA GLN A 91 4.93 10.13 12.04
C GLN A 91 5.36 10.59 10.64
N ALA A 92 6.47 11.32 10.54
CA ALA A 92 7.02 11.80 9.26
C ALA A 92 7.64 10.68 8.41
N ASP A 93 8.11 9.59 9.03
CA ASP A 93 8.76 8.46 8.35
C ASP A 93 7.79 7.30 8.04
N ARG A 94 6.49 7.49 8.30
CA ARG A 94 5.46 6.49 8.03
C ARG A 94 4.95 6.68 6.61
N CYS A 95 5.10 5.64 5.80
CA CYS A 95 4.37 5.54 4.54
C CYS A 95 2.87 5.70 4.80
N THR A 96 2.19 6.49 3.97
CA THR A 96 0.74 6.66 4.06
C THR A 96 0.08 5.37 3.61
N ILE A 97 -0.61 4.68 4.52
CA ILE A 97 -1.28 3.41 4.25
C ILE A 97 -2.77 3.57 4.48
N GLN A 98 -3.56 3.35 3.43
CA GLN A 98 -5.02 3.36 3.48
C GLN A 98 -5.56 1.98 3.13
N ILE A 99 -6.52 1.49 3.91
CA ILE A 99 -7.12 0.17 3.71
C ILE A 99 -8.64 0.30 3.67
N GLN A 100 -9.26 -0.14 2.59
CA GLN A 100 -10.70 -0.37 2.55
C GLN A 100 -10.98 -1.83 2.87
N LEU A 101 -11.69 -2.11 3.96
CA LEU A 101 -12.10 -3.46 4.35
C LEU A 101 -13.51 -3.42 4.94
N ALA A 102 -14.30 -4.46 4.70
CA ALA A 102 -15.64 -4.54 5.27
C ALA A 102 -15.62 -4.52 6.81
N LYS A 103 -16.50 -3.76 7.45
CA LYS A 103 -16.51 -3.59 8.93
C LYS A 103 -16.82 -4.88 9.68
N ASN A 104 -17.50 -5.82 9.02
CA ASN A 104 -17.80 -7.14 9.57
C ASN A 104 -16.65 -8.16 9.40
N HIS A 105 -15.54 -7.78 8.76
CA HIS A 105 -14.38 -8.65 8.62
C HIS A 105 -13.75 -8.91 10.00
N PRO A 106 -13.39 -10.17 10.34
CA PRO A 106 -12.88 -10.51 11.67
C PRO A 106 -11.61 -9.74 12.06
N ASP A 107 -10.79 -9.37 11.08
CA ASP A 107 -9.54 -8.62 11.30
C ASP A 107 -9.65 -7.11 11.11
N TYR A 108 -10.86 -6.56 10.88
CA TYR A 108 -11.06 -5.12 10.68
C TYR A 108 -10.45 -4.29 11.82
N THR A 109 -10.80 -4.63 13.06
CA THR A 109 -10.32 -3.90 14.26
C THR A 109 -8.82 -4.00 14.47
N LYS A 110 -8.17 -5.08 13.99
CA LYS A 110 -6.71 -5.23 14.07
C LYS A 110 -6.01 -4.29 13.09
N LEU A 111 -6.55 -4.15 11.88
CA LEU A 111 -6.02 -3.21 10.89
C LEU A 111 -6.31 -1.75 11.28
N GLU A 112 -7.51 -1.47 11.79
CA GLU A 112 -7.91 -0.13 12.28
C GLU A 112 -7.00 0.37 13.41
N ALA A 113 -6.50 -0.54 14.26
CA ALA A 113 -5.57 -0.18 15.33
C ALA A 113 -4.19 0.29 14.81
N ILE A 114 -3.85 0.00 13.55
CA ILE A 114 -2.51 0.24 12.98
C ILE A 114 -2.57 1.28 11.84
N PHE A 115 -3.58 1.22 10.98
CA PHE A 115 -3.64 1.94 9.72
C PHE A 115 -4.91 2.78 9.59
N TYR A 116 -4.92 3.69 8.62
CA TYR A 116 -6.11 4.43 8.26
C TYR A 116 -7.09 3.54 7.48
N MET A 117 -8.32 3.43 7.99
CA MET A 117 -9.38 2.67 7.33
C MET A 117 -10.24 3.61 6.49
N LEU A 118 -10.34 3.32 5.18
CA LEU A 118 -11.35 3.93 4.31
C LEU A 118 -12.72 3.35 4.65
N ASP A 119 -13.77 4.18 4.53
CA ASP A 119 -15.12 3.66 4.73
C ASP A 119 -15.45 2.65 3.62
N GLU A 120 -16.14 1.56 3.98
CA GLU A 120 -16.46 0.48 3.05
C GLU A 120 -17.43 0.92 1.93
N HIS A 121 -18.10 2.07 2.10
CA HIS A 121 -18.98 2.68 1.10
C HIS A 121 -18.31 3.78 0.27
N GLU A 122 -17.08 4.20 0.61
CA GLU A 122 -16.34 5.15 -0.21
C GLU A 122 -15.87 4.52 -1.52
N ASP A 123 -15.78 5.35 -2.56
CA ASP A 123 -15.20 4.92 -3.84
C ASP A 123 -13.68 4.80 -3.67
N PHE A 124 -13.20 3.55 -3.70
CA PHE A 124 -11.79 3.25 -3.54
C PHE A 124 -10.92 3.89 -4.63
N ASP A 125 -11.39 3.93 -5.88
CA ASP A 125 -10.61 4.48 -6.98
C ASP A 125 -10.52 6.00 -6.82
N GLN A 126 -11.59 6.65 -6.34
CA GLN A 126 -11.55 8.07 -5.97
C GLN A 126 -10.58 8.34 -4.81
N ALA A 127 -10.55 7.50 -3.79
CA ALA A 127 -9.60 7.62 -2.68
C ALA A 127 -8.14 7.49 -3.15
N VAL A 128 -7.87 6.55 -4.06
CA VAL A 128 -6.57 6.40 -4.72
C VAL A 128 -6.20 7.66 -5.52
N GLU A 129 -7.13 8.24 -6.27
CA GLU A 129 -6.88 9.50 -6.99
C GLU A 129 -6.63 10.68 -6.05
N LEU A 130 -7.32 10.76 -4.90
CA LEU A 130 -7.04 11.77 -3.88
C LEU A 130 -5.67 11.58 -3.23
N LEU A 131 -5.25 10.34 -2.97
CA LEU A 131 -3.90 10.03 -2.51
C LEU A 131 -2.85 10.53 -3.50
N LYS A 132 -3.00 10.21 -4.79
CA LYS A 132 -2.12 10.73 -5.86
C LYS A 132 -2.02 12.25 -5.82
N ASN A 133 -3.17 12.93 -5.73
CA ASN A 133 -3.25 14.40 -5.68
C ASN A 133 -2.66 15.01 -4.40
N SER A 134 -2.71 14.31 -3.27
CA SER A 134 -2.17 14.81 -2.00
C SER A 134 -0.65 14.96 -2.00
N TYR A 135 0.06 14.11 -2.75
CA TYR A 135 1.51 14.23 -2.94
C TYR A 135 1.90 15.37 -3.88
N PHE A 136 1.08 15.66 -4.90
CA PHE A 136 1.27 16.82 -5.78
C PHE A 136 1.26 18.15 -5.02
N PHE A 137 0.38 18.30 -4.03
CA PHE A 137 0.29 19.54 -3.25
C PHE A 137 1.51 19.79 -2.36
N TYR A 138 2.33 18.79 -2.03
CA TYR A 138 3.58 18.99 -1.30
C TYR A 138 4.76 19.29 -2.24
N ALA A 139 4.80 18.67 -3.42
CA ALA A 139 5.84 18.92 -4.41
C ALA A 139 5.83 20.35 -4.99
N ASP A 140 4.67 21.01 -5.04
CA ASP A 140 4.55 22.41 -5.44
C ASP A 140 4.99 23.42 -4.36
N VAL A 141 5.02 23.02 -3.08
CA VAL A 141 5.49 23.91 -1.99
C VAL A 141 7.01 23.90 -1.89
N ASP A 142 7.66 22.77 -2.18
CA ASP A 142 9.12 22.64 -2.17
C ASP A 142 9.79 23.27 -3.42
N ASN A 143 9.01 23.74 -4.40
CA ASN A 143 9.48 24.54 -5.55
C ASN A 143 9.33 26.06 -5.34
N LEU A 144 9.02 26.50 -4.11
CA LEU A 144 9.05 27.91 -3.72
C LEU A 144 10.29 28.21 -2.86
N ASP A 145 11.49 28.02 -3.41
CA ASP A 145 12.72 28.69 -2.97
C ASP A 145 13.73 28.86 -4.13
#